data_AF-A0A8I2E6U9-F1
#
_entry.id   AF-A0A8I2E6U9-F1
#
_cell.length_a   1.000
_cell.length_b   1.000
_cell.length_c   1.000
_cell.angle_alpha   90.00
_cell.angle_beta   90.00
_cell.angle_gamma   90.00
#
_symmetry.space_group_name_H-M   'P 1'
#
loop_
_entity.id
_entity.type
_entity.pdbx_description
1 polymer ?
#
loop_
_entity_poly.entity_id
_entity_poly.type
_entity_poly.pdbx_seq_one_letter_code
_entity_poly.pdbx_strand_id
1 'polypeptide(L)'
;MRSDGPRPNRSLRIREGRSPLRAALVLLTAAVVALPFTAAWQYDALRRAVAEQSAPPVLGDGGPGADAQAAPGGGAPVVLAYHDIGPDDRSRYTVSQERFDAQLRALRDAGYRTLSTREFIDFLRDGRTPGPRTVYLTFDDGTHGLWTHADPVLARYGMKAAAYLITGQVGTHRPYYLSWPEVGRMARSGRWDFQAHTHLSHERAAVDAAGHERSVFTNRRWLADEGRVETPDEYRRRIAADLDRTVHDLVRHDLPRPRLFAYPFSERLVESNLGARDAEALRSMLRERFTATLTNSAARPLPAGPRAAAAGQVQRLEVTRNTTPAGLLRELARWAPVAPQHADRPLSRQADWRTTGDTGQAGPGALTGDSPPADGTDYVSADYRPLATADWADYRLRATVQGLRGTSNSIGITVRAGSEHPVALSVGRNTASLTTSGPGTNGADERRTCRLDSAATHRITVSVTPRQVRVSVDGDPCTTVRAGRWRAAEGYGGFSLSVRDEGPERQWPRFTSLKVE
;
A
#
# COMPACT_ATOMS: atom_id res chain seq x y z
N MET A 1 112.19 -16.73 27.22
CA MET A 1 111.31 -15.54 27.19
C MET A 1 109.91 -15.99 26.80
N ARG A 2 108.94 -15.86 27.72
CA ARG A 2 107.46 -15.81 27.57
C ARG A 2 106.80 -16.80 26.57
N SER A 3 106.06 -17.83 26.99
CA SER A 3 104.76 -17.85 27.71
C SER A 3 103.58 -17.28 26.91
N ASP A 4 102.48 -18.06 26.96
CA ASP A 4 101.07 -17.77 26.60
C ASP A 4 100.70 -18.14 25.16
N GLY A 5 99.79 -19.07 24.86
CA GLY A 5 98.64 -19.65 25.56
C GLY A 5 97.51 -19.77 24.50
N PRO A 6 96.77 -20.89 24.40
CA PRO A 6 95.85 -21.11 23.28
C PRO A 6 94.56 -20.28 23.41
N ARG A 7 94.14 -19.63 22.31
CA ARG A 7 92.88 -18.86 22.25
C ARG A 7 91.65 -19.80 22.20
N PRO A 8 90.52 -19.46 22.85
CA PRO A 8 89.34 -20.30 22.87
C PRO A 8 88.55 -20.21 21.57
N ASN A 9 88.08 -21.37 21.11
CA ASN A 9 87.17 -21.50 19.98
C ASN A 9 85.78 -20.98 20.39
N ARG A 10 85.39 -19.80 19.91
CA ARG A 10 84.03 -19.25 20.12
C ARG A 10 83.04 -20.09 19.31
N SER A 11 82.18 -20.82 20.00
CA SER A 11 80.97 -21.41 19.44
C SER A 11 80.09 -20.31 18.81
N LEU A 12 79.99 -20.30 17.48
CA LEU A 12 78.94 -19.58 16.76
C LEU A 12 77.60 -20.26 17.05
N ARG A 13 76.90 -19.79 18.09
CA ARG A 13 75.45 -19.98 18.18
C ARG A 13 74.82 -19.14 17.06
N ILE A 14 74.52 -19.76 15.92
CA ILE A 14 73.61 -19.19 14.94
C ILE A 14 72.24 -19.14 15.63
N ARG A 15 71.88 -17.94 16.06
CA ARG A 15 70.57 -17.60 16.58
C ARG A 15 69.60 -17.78 15.40
N GLU A 16 68.72 -18.77 15.47
CA GLU A 16 67.57 -18.90 14.56
C GLU A 16 66.70 -17.65 14.71
N GLY A 17 66.99 -16.62 13.92
CA GLY A 17 66.08 -15.52 13.67
C GLY A 17 64.93 -16.06 12.84
N ARG A 18 63.87 -16.56 13.50
CA ARG A 18 62.57 -16.80 12.87
C ARG A 18 62.12 -15.49 12.25
N SER A 19 62.30 -15.37 10.92
CA SER A 19 62.05 -14.13 10.22
C SER A 19 60.54 -13.84 10.19
N PRO A 20 60.11 -12.60 10.47
CA PRO A 20 58.70 -12.20 10.33
C PRO A 20 58.16 -12.44 8.91
N LEU A 21 59.08 -12.51 7.93
CA LEU A 21 58.79 -12.82 6.53
C LEU A 21 58.23 -14.23 6.32
N ARG A 22 58.71 -15.24 7.05
CA ARG A 22 58.18 -16.61 6.94
C ARG A 22 56.77 -16.72 7.55
N ALA A 23 56.53 -16.05 8.67
CA ALA A 23 55.20 -15.98 9.27
C ALA A 23 54.20 -15.26 8.34
N ALA A 24 54.63 -14.15 7.72
CA ALA A 24 53.81 -13.42 6.74
C ALA A 24 53.48 -14.28 5.50
N LEU A 25 54.45 -15.05 4.98
CA LEU A 25 54.24 -15.90 3.82
C LEU A 25 53.27 -17.06 4.12
N VAL A 26 53.36 -17.65 5.31
CA VAL A 26 52.44 -18.71 5.77
C VAL A 26 51.01 -18.16 5.92
N LEU A 27 50.85 -16.96 6.50
CA LEU A 27 49.54 -16.31 6.62
C LEU A 27 48.95 -15.95 5.24
N LEU A 28 49.77 -15.45 4.32
CA LEU A 28 49.33 -15.15 2.95
C LEU A 28 48.89 -16.43 2.23
N THR A 29 49.66 -17.51 2.35
CA THR A 29 49.34 -18.80 1.72
C THR A 29 48.06 -19.41 2.31
N ALA A 30 47.90 -19.34 3.64
CA ALA A 30 46.68 -19.78 4.32
C ALA A 30 45.47 -18.95 3.88
N ALA A 31 45.60 -17.64 3.71
CA ALA A 31 44.53 -16.78 3.19
C ALA A 31 44.17 -17.12 1.74
N VAL A 32 45.16 -17.33 0.86
CA VAL A 32 44.94 -17.70 -0.56
C VAL A 32 44.23 -19.05 -0.70
N VAL A 33 44.40 -19.98 0.23
CA VAL A 33 43.72 -21.29 0.20
C VAL A 33 42.37 -21.24 0.92
N ALA A 34 42.29 -20.58 2.08
CA ALA A 34 41.09 -20.57 2.90
C ALA A 34 40.00 -19.65 2.34
N LEU A 35 40.36 -18.48 1.80
CA LEU A 35 39.37 -17.51 1.31
C LEU A 35 38.54 -18.02 0.12
N PRO A 36 39.11 -18.66 -0.91
CA PRO A 36 38.30 -19.24 -1.98
C PRO A 36 37.43 -20.39 -1.48
N PHE A 37 37.92 -21.18 -0.52
CA PHE A 37 37.15 -22.30 0.03
C PHE A 37 36.00 -21.82 0.92
N THR A 38 36.20 -20.82 1.77
CA THR A 38 35.13 -20.21 2.57
C THR A 38 34.13 -19.48 1.69
N ALA A 39 34.59 -18.78 0.65
CA ALA A 39 33.71 -18.16 -0.35
C ALA A 39 32.90 -19.20 -1.14
N ALA A 40 33.52 -20.30 -1.57
CA ALA A 40 32.84 -21.39 -2.27
C ALA A 40 31.84 -22.12 -1.35
N TRP A 41 32.21 -22.35 -0.09
CA TRP A 41 31.32 -22.97 0.90
C TRP A 41 30.15 -22.06 1.27
N GLN A 42 30.37 -20.76 1.44
CA GLN A 42 29.28 -19.79 1.62
C GLN A 42 28.38 -19.71 0.39
N TYR A 43 28.96 -19.67 -0.81
CA TYR A 43 28.22 -19.69 -2.07
C TYR A 43 27.36 -20.95 -2.21
N ASP A 44 27.91 -22.10 -1.87
CA ASP A 44 27.22 -23.38 -1.92
C ASP A 44 26.17 -23.53 -0.81
N ALA A 45 26.42 -23.03 0.40
CA ALA A 45 25.43 -22.94 1.46
C ALA A 45 24.26 -22.02 1.07
N LEU A 46 24.54 -20.87 0.45
CA LEU A 46 23.55 -19.96 -0.13
C LEU A 46 22.78 -20.61 -1.30
N ARG A 47 23.45 -21.46 -2.08
CA ARG A 47 22.85 -22.22 -3.17
C ARG A 47 21.90 -23.32 -2.66
N ARG A 48 22.25 -23.95 -1.53
CA ARG A 48 21.45 -25.00 -0.86
C ARG A 48 20.36 -24.44 0.07
N ALA A 49 20.46 -23.18 0.48
CA ALA A 49 19.44 -22.50 1.28
C ALA A 49 18.09 -22.30 0.55
N VAL A 50 18.05 -22.60 -0.75
CA VAL A 50 16.79 -22.73 -1.49
C VAL A 50 16.06 -23.94 -0.96
N ALA A 51 14.92 -23.72 -0.31
CA ALA A 51 14.08 -24.82 0.13
C ALA A 51 13.75 -25.72 -1.07
N GLU A 52 14.20 -26.98 -1.00
CA GLU A 52 13.81 -28.04 -1.92
C GLU A 52 12.29 -28.04 -2.06
N GLN A 53 11.79 -28.30 -3.28
CA GLN A 53 10.37 -28.40 -3.56
C GLN A 53 9.74 -29.46 -2.65
N SER A 54 9.19 -29.01 -1.53
CA SER A 54 8.20 -29.79 -0.80
C SER A 54 6.92 -29.69 -1.62
N ALA A 55 6.43 -30.84 -2.10
CA ALA A 55 5.11 -30.91 -2.69
C ALA A 55 4.10 -30.21 -1.77
N PRO A 56 3.12 -29.47 -2.33
CA PRO A 56 2.14 -28.75 -1.50
C PRO A 56 1.51 -29.74 -0.50
N PRO A 57 1.34 -29.36 0.77
CA PRO A 57 0.63 -30.21 1.70
C PRO A 57 -0.77 -30.46 1.12
N VAL A 58 -1.14 -31.73 0.98
CA VAL A 58 -2.52 -32.14 0.76
C VAL A 58 -3.30 -31.62 1.96
N LEU A 59 -4.17 -30.63 1.71
CA LEU A 59 -5.08 -30.12 2.73
C LEU A 59 -5.98 -31.30 3.15
N GLY A 60 -5.75 -31.81 4.36
CA GLY A 60 -6.63 -32.80 4.98
C GLY A 60 -7.95 -32.13 5.38
N ASP A 61 -9.05 -32.77 5.02
CA ASP A 61 -10.40 -32.41 5.47
C ASP A 61 -10.49 -32.54 6.99
N GLY A 62 -10.57 -31.41 7.68
CA GLY A 62 -10.78 -31.37 9.13
C GLY A 62 -11.12 -29.96 9.60
N GLY A 63 -12.41 -29.62 9.62
CA GLY A 63 -12.94 -28.49 10.40
C GLY A 63 -13.56 -28.97 11.72
N PRO A 64 -14.26 -28.11 12.49
CA PRO A 64 -14.16 -26.65 12.63
C PRO A 64 -14.16 -26.19 14.13
N GLY A 65 -13.91 -24.90 14.38
CA GLY A 65 -14.13 -24.24 15.68
C GLY A 65 -14.49 -22.74 15.55
N ALA A 66 -15.79 -22.45 15.70
CA ALA A 66 -16.52 -21.18 15.92
C ALA A 66 -15.73 -20.05 16.66
N ASP A 67 -15.84 -18.74 16.40
CA ASP A 67 -16.82 -17.89 15.72
C ASP A 67 -16.14 -16.77 14.91
N ALA A 68 -16.26 -16.82 13.58
CA ALA A 68 -16.13 -15.67 12.70
C ALA A 68 -16.99 -15.97 11.48
N GLN A 69 -18.28 -15.60 11.53
CA GLN A 69 -19.16 -15.69 10.37
C GLN A 69 -18.60 -14.82 9.24
N ALA A 70 -17.89 -15.48 8.32
CA ALA A 70 -17.49 -14.92 7.04
C ALA A 70 -18.72 -14.90 6.12
N ALA A 71 -18.98 -13.74 5.52
CA ALA A 71 -20.00 -13.57 4.50
C ALA A 71 -19.73 -14.48 3.28
N PRO A 72 -20.77 -14.88 2.50
CA PRO A 72 -20.58 -15.65 1.28
C PRO A 72 -19.97 -14.76 0.20
N GLY A 73 -18.79 -15.15 -0.30
CA GLY A 73 -17.97 -14.40 -1.27
C GLY A 73 -16.60 -14.12 -0.67
N GLY A 74 -15.57 -14.87 -1.07
CA GLY A 74 -14.20 -14.70 -0.57
C GLY A 74 -13.78 -13.23 -0.64
N GLY A 75 -13.52 -12.62 0.52
CA GLY A 75 -13.27 -11.18 0.62
C GLY A 75 -12.10 -10.72 -0.25
N ALA A 76 -12.14 -9.46 -0.70
CA ALA A 76 -11.07 -8.86 -1.49
C ALA A 76 -9.72 -8.95 -0.74
N PRO A 77 -8.62 -9.27 -1.45
CA PRO A 77 -7.33 -9.44 -0.81
C PRO A 77 -6.73 -8.09 -0.41
N VAL A 78 -6.07 -8.04 0.74
CA VAL A 78 -5.22 -6.87 1.04
C VAL A 78 -3.87 -7.07 0.34
N VAL A 79 -3.40 -6.06 -0.39
CA VAL A 79 -2.09 -6.11 -1.06
C VAL A 79 -1.05 -5.51 -0.13
N LEU A 80 -0.01 -6.27 0.20
CA LEU A 80 1.09 -5.87 1.06
C LEU A 80 2.30 -5.47 0.22
N ALA A 81 2.93 -4.35 0.54
CA ALA A 81 4.19 -3.91 -0.06
C ALA A 81 5.33 -4.04 0.95
N TYR A 82 6.29 -4.90 0.62
CA TYR A 82 7.60 -5.02 1.26
C TYR A 82 8.66 -4.54 0.27
N HIS A 83 9.90 -4.33 0.74
CA HIS A 83 11.03 -4.03 -0.13
C HIS A 83 12.14 -5.05 0.11
N ASP A 84 12.95 -4.86 1.16
CA ASP A 84 14.08 -5.73 1.47
C ASP A 84 13.85 -6.53 2.76
N ILE A 85 14.39 -7.74 2.80
CA ILE A 85 14.46 -8.56 4.01
C ILE A 85 15.93 -8.84 4.30
N GLY A 86 16.45 -8.32 5.42
CA GLY A 86 17.88 -8.44 5.70
C GLY A 86 18.29 -7.93 7.07
N PRO A 87 19.56 -8.15 7.46
CA PRO A 87 20.06 -7.76 8.78
C PRO A 87 20.29 -6.24 8.93
N ASP A 88 20.40 -5.50 7.82
CA ASP A 88 20.64 -4.06 7.83
C ASP A 88 19.32 -3.27 7.91
N ASP A 89 18.88 -2.95 9.13
CA ASP A 89 17.63 -2.23 9.38
C ASP A 89 17.76 -0.69 9.32
N ARG A 90 18.88 -0.16 8.79
CA ARG A 90 19.11 1.29 8.64
C ARG A 90 18.03 1.95 7.78
N SER A 91 17.59 1.27 6.73
CA SER A 91 16.44 1.70 5.92
C SER A 91 15.14 1.37 6.63
N ARG A 92 14.16 2.29 6.58
CA ARG A 92 12.80 2.01 7.07
C ARG A 92 12.11 0.88 6.29
N TYR A 93 12.59 0.57 5.09
CA TYR A 93 12.03 -0.41 4.17
C TYR A 93 12.71 -1.79 4.24
N THR A 94 13.72 -1.95 5.11
CA THR A 94 14.35 -3.26 5.35
C THR A 94 13.78 -3.88 6.62
N VAL A 95 13.10 -5.03 6.47
CA VAL A 95 12.54 -5.80 7.59
C VAL A 95 13.50 -6.93 7.93
N SER A 96 13.82 -7.15 9.22
CA SER A 96 14.68 -8.28 9.58
C SER A 96 14.01 -9.62 9.27
N GLN A 97 14.81 -10.66 9.03
CA GLN A 97 14.30 -12.00 8.74
C GLN A 97 13.42 -12.53 9.88
N GLU A 98 13.78 -12.26 11.14
CA GLU A 98 13.01 -12.68 12.32
C GLU A 98 11.65 -11.97 12.38
N ARG A 99 11.60 -10.68 12.06
CA ARG A 99 10.34 -9.93 11.99
C ARG A 99 9.47 -10.42 10.85
N PHE A 100 10.06 -10.70 9.69
CA PHE A 100 9.35 -11.25 8.55
C PHE A 100 8.76 -12.63 8.85
N ASP A 101 9.54 -13.53 9.48
CA ASP A 101 9.06 -14.83 9.94
C ASP A 101 7.90 -14.70 10.93
N ALA A 102 8.03 -13.81 11.93
CA ALA A 102 6.96 -13.57 12.90
C ALA A 102 5.68 -12.99 12.25
N GLN A 103 5.82 -12.13 11.23
CA GLN A 103 4.70 -11.59 10.47
C GLN A 103 4.01 -12.69 9.65
N LEU A 104 4.74 -13.49 8.87
CA LEU A 104 4.16 -14.58 8.08
C LEU A 104 3.52 -15.66 8.97
N ARG A 105 4.13 -15.96 10.11
CA ARG A 105 3.53 -16.83 11.12
C ARG A 105 2.19 -16.28 11.61
N ALA A 106 2.11 -15.00 11.95
CA ALA A 106 0.87 -14.39 12.41
C ALA A 106 -0.21 -14.36 11.31
N LEU A 107 0.16 -14.16 10.05
CA LEU A 107 -0.75 -14.30 8.91
C LEU A 107 -1.33 -15.72 8.85
N ARG A 108 -0.46 -16.73 8.84
CA ARG A 108 -0.86 -18.14 8.81
C ARG A 108 -1.79 -18.48 9.98
N ASP A 109 -1.38 -18.11 11.20
CA ASP A 109 -2.13 -18.41 12.44
C ASP A 109 -3.49 -17.71 12.46
N ALA A 110 -3.63 -16.56 11.80
CA ALA A 110 -4.91 -15.88 11.59
C ALA A 110 -5.73 -16.41 10.40
N GLY A 111 -5.24 -17.45 9.71
CA GLY A 111 -5.89 -18.11 8.59
C GLY A 111 -5.71 -17.39 7.24
N TYR A 112 -4.72 -16.50 7.11
CA TYR A 112 -4.44 -15.85 5.84
C TYR A 112 -3.67 -16.74 4.88
N ARG A 113 -4.06 -16.71 3.61
CA ARG A 113 -3.32 -17.32 2.49
C ARG A 113 -2.80 -16.25 1.54
N THR A 114 -1.58 -16.43 1.04
CA THR A 114 -1.01 -15.59 -0.01
C THR A 114 -1.48 -16.01 -1.41
N LEU A 115 -1.79 -15.03 -2.26
CA LEU A 115 -2.13 -15.23 -3.67
C LEU A 115 -0.88 -15.25 -4.56
N SER A 116 -0.91 -16.07 -5.61
CA SER A 116 -0.07 -15.86 -6.81
C SER A 116 -0.55 -14.65 -7.61
N THR A 117 0.30 -14.11 -8.48
CA THR A 117 -0.07 -13.04 -9.42
C THR A 117 -1.25 -13.45 -10.29
N ARG A 118 -1.31 -14.72 -10.73
CA ARG A 118 -2.45 -15.23 -11.50
C ARG A 118 -3.77 -15.11 -10.71
N GLU A 119 -3.80 -15.63 -9.49
CA GLU A 119 -5.00 -15.58 -8.65
C GLU A 119 -5.41 -14.14 -8.32
N PHE A 120 -4.46 -13.24 -8.08
CA PHE A 120 -4.74 -11.83 -7.83
C PHE A 120 -5.34 -11.14 -9.06
N ILE A 121 -4.84 -11.46 -10.25
CA ILE A 121 -5.41 -10.95 -11.50
C ILE A 121 -6.80 -11.52 -11.76
N ASP A 122 -7.00 -12.82 -11.54
CA ASP A 122 -8.31 -13.45 -11.71
C ASP A 122 -9.32 -12.79 -10.75
N PHE A 123 -8.90 -12.43 -9.53
CA PHE A 123 -9.68 -11.58 -8.64
C PHE A 123 -10.01 -10.20 -9.24
N LEU A 124 -9.05 -9.50 -9.84
CA LEU A 124 -9.33 -8.20 -10.47
C LEU A 124 -10.30 -8.30 -11.65
N ARG A 125 -10.36 -9.45 -12.34
CA ARG A 125 -11.27 -9.66 -13.47
C ARG A 125 -12.66 -10.10 -13.03
N ASP A 126 -12.70 -11.08 -12.12
CA ASP A 126 -13.92 -11.84 -11.83
C ASP A 126 -14.46 -11.57 -10.41
N GLY A 127 -13.73 -10.80 -9.59
CA GLY A 127 -14.10 -10.47 -8.21
C GLY A 127 -13.98 -11.63 -7.22
N ARG A 128 -13.40 -12.77 -7.63
CA ARG A 128 -13.34 -13.99 -6.83
C ARG A 128 -11.94 -14.27 -6.32
N THR A 129 -11.80 -14.49 -5.03
CA THR A 129 -10.60 -15.06 -4.43
C THR A 129 -10.81 -16.56 -4.16
N PRO A 130 -9.74 -17.37 -4.08
CA PRO A 130 -9.89 -18.80 -3.83
C PRO A 130 -10.34 -19.16 -2.40
N GLY A 131 -10.53 -18.17 -1.52
CA GLY A 131 -11.01 -18.37 -0.16
C GLY A 131 -11.08 -17.05 0.62
N PRO A 132 -11.71 -17.07 1.81
CA PRO A 132 -11.69 -15.91 2.70
C PRO A 132 -10.26 -15.64 3.21
N ARG A 133 -9.99 -14.39 3.65
CA ARG A 133 -8.70 -13.96 4.22
C ARG A 133 -7.51 -14.25 3.31
N THR A 134 -7.44 -13.54 2.20
CA THR A 134 -6.30 -13.61 1.29
C THR A 134 -5.49 -12.32 1.34
N VAL A 135 -4.19 -12.45 1.10
CA VAL A 135 -3.29 -11.30 0.89
C VAL A 135 -2.50 -11.51 -0.39
N TYR A 136 -2.19 -10.43 -1.10
CA TYR A 136 -1.22 -10.47 -2.19
C TYR A 136 0.08 -9.86 -1.68
N LEU A 137 1.11 -10.70 -1.51
CA LEU A 137 2.37 -10.32 -0.90
C LEU A 137 3.35 -9.86 -1.98
N THR A 138 3.70 -8.58 -1.97
CA THR A 138 4.57 -7.96 -3.00
C THR A 138 5.86 -7.44 -2.40
N PHE A 139 6.95 -7.55 -3.15
CA PHE A 139 8.28 -7.04 -2.80
C PHE A 139 8.81 -6.16 -3.94
N ASP A 140 9.19 -4.93 -3.65
CA ASP A 140 9.74 -4.01 -4.64
C ASP A 140 11.28 -4.14 -4.73
N ASP A 141 11.87 -3.42 -5.69
CA ASP A 141 13.31 -3.27 -5.96
C ASP A 141 14.09 -4.49 -6.49
N GLY A 142 13.74 -5.71 -6.08
CA GLY A 142 14.46 -6.93 -6.48
C GLY A 142 15.77 -7.12 -5.72
N THR A 143 15.76 -6.84 -4.41
CA THR A 143 16.93 -7.01 -3.54
C THR A 143 17.30 -8.48 -3.35
N HIS A 144 18.58 -8.75 -3.12
CA HIS A 144 19.11 -10.09 -2.88
C HIS A 144 18.61 -10.68 -1.55
N GLY A 145 18.18 -9.85 -0.60
CA GLY A 145 17.55 -10.29 0.63
C GLY A 145 16.30 -11.14 0.41
N LEU A 146 15.62 -10.96 -0.74
CA LEU A 146 14.51 -11.82 -1.14
C LEU A 146 14.94 -13.27 -1.35
N TRP A 147 16.13 -13.48 -1.89
CA TRP A 147 16.72 -14.81 -2.09
C TRP A 147 17.22 -15.41 -0.77
N THR A 148 18.01 -14.65 -0.01
CA THR A 148 18.73 -15.20 1.16
C THR A 148 17.88 -15.28 2.42
N HIS A 149 16.92 -14.37 2.59
CA HIS A 149 16.17 -14.22 3.83
C HIS A 149 14.67 -14.44 3.66
N ALA A 150 14.05 -13.96 2.57
CA ALA A 150 12.60 -14.08 2.39
C ALA A 150 12.17 -15.47 1.88
N ASP A 151 12.84 -16.02 0.85
CA ASP A 151 12.46 -17.30 0.23
C ASP A 151 12.40 -18.49 1.22
N PRO A 152 13.39 -18.68 2.13
CA PRO A 152 13.32 -19.78 3.10
C PRO A 152 12.13 -19.67 4.05
N VAL A 153 11.72 -18.45 4.39
CA VAL A 153 10.57 -18.19 5.28
C VAL A 153 9.27 -18.45 4.52
N LEU A 154 9.14 -17.99 3.28
CA LEU A 154 7.98 -18.30 2.44
C LEU A 154 7.79 -19.80 2.25
N ALA A 155 8.88 -20.53 1.98
CA ALA A 155 8.85 -21.98 1.84
C ALA A 155 8.35 -22.69 3.11
N ARG A 156 8.83 -22.27 4.29
CA ARG A 156 8.41 -22.81 5.60
C ARG A 156 6.90 -22.70 5.83
N TYR A 157 6.27 -21.64 5.33
CA TYR A 157 4.83 -21.39 5.50
C TYR A 157 3.99 -21.78 4.28
N GLY A 158 4.59 -22.33 3.23
CA GLY A 158 3.89 -22.64 1.97
C GLY A 158 3.28 -21.42 1.30
N MET A 159 3.89 -20.25 1.50
CA MET A 159 3.40 -18.96 1.01
C MET A 159 4.08 -18.58 -0.31
N LYS A 160 3.38 -17.75 -1.08
CA LYS A 160 3.77 -17.22 -2.39
C LYS A 160 3.92 -15.70 -2.31
N ALA A 161 4.74 -15.16 -3.18
CA ALA A 161 5.00 -13.73 -3.28
C ALA A 161 5.23 -13.30 -4.73
N ALA A 162 5.17 -12.00 -4.98
CA ALA A 162 5.57 -11.40 -6.25
C ALA A 162 6.66 -10.35 -6.03
N ALA A 163 7.73 -10.40 -6.80
CA ALA A 163 8.80 -9.40 -6.81
C ALA A 163 8.67 -8.46 -8.01
N TYR A 164 8.80 -7.15 -7.78
CA TYR A 164 8.70 -6.10 -8.79
C TYR A 164 10.12 -5.60 -9.08
N LEU A 165 10.68 -6.02 -10.23
CA LEU A 165 12.10 -5.83 -10.53
C LEU A 165 12.37 -4.50 -11.23
N ILE A 166 13.39 -3.79 -10.75
CA ILE A 166 14.05 -2.72 -11.51
C ILE A 166 15.03 -3.42 -12.45
N THR A 167 14.60 -3.72 -13.67
CA THR A 167 15.30 -4.70 -14.53
C THR A 167 16.73 -4.30 -14.91
N GLY A 168 17.04 -3.01 -14.96
CA GLY A 168 18.40 -2.49 -15.18
C GLY A 168 19.33 -2.64 -13.99
N GLN A 169 18.80 -2.94 -12.81
CA GLN A 169 19.59 -3.20 -11.59
C GLN A 169 19.84 -4.69 -11.34
N VAL A 170 19.10 -5.59 -12.00
CA VAL A 170 19.28 -7.03 -11.82
C VAL A 170 20.68 -7.46 -12.29
N GLY A 171 21.47 -8.00 -11.37
CA GLY A 171 22.87 -8.40 -11.57
C GLY A 171 23.89 -7.28 -11.33
N THR A 172 23.46 -6.07 -10.98
CA THR A 172 24.35 -4.94 -10.64
C THR A 172 24.53 -4.83 -9.12
N HIS A 173 25.47 -3.98 -8.67
CA HIS A 173 25.71 -3.65 -7.25
C HIS A 173 25.73 -4.87 -6.32
N ARG A 174 26.30 -5.99 -6.78
CA ARG A 174 26.31 -7.25 -6.04
C ARG A 174 27.01 -7.07 -4.68
N PRO A 175 26.45 -7.60 -3.58
CA PRO A 175 25.33 -8.54 -3.51
C PRO A 175 23.98 -7.87 -3.27
N TYR A 176 23.77 -6.57 -3.55
CA TYR A 176 22.52 -5.89 -3.19
C TYR A 176 21.34 -6.32 -4.06
N TYR A 177 21.48 -6.39 -5.39
CA TYR A 177 20.40 -6.84 -6.28
C TYR A 177 20.52 -8.34 -6.63
N LEU A 178 19.36 -8.97 -6.83
CA LEU A 178 19.26 -10.31 -7.41
C LEU A 178 19.97 -10.36 -8.76
N SER A 179 20.50 -11.53 -9.11
CA SER A 179 20.97 -11.85 -10.46
C SER A 179 19.89 -12.62 -11.23
N TRP A 180 19.93 -12.56 -12.56
CA TRP A 180 19.02 -13.31 -13.41
C TRP A 180 19.00 -14.83 -13.15
N PRO A 181 20.14 -15.51 -12.87
CA PRO A 181 20.12 -16.91 -12.45
C PRO A 181 19.38 -17.17 -11.13
N GLU A 182 19.47 -16.28 -10.14
CA GLU A 182 18.71 -16.37 -8.88
C GLU A 182 17.22 -16.17 -9.14
N VAL A 183 16.86 -15.11 -9.89
CA VAL A 183 15.48 -14.85 -10.33
C VAL A 183 14.86 -16.07 -11.01
N GLY A 184 15.57 -16.67 -11.97
CA GLY A 184 15.08 -17.87 -12.66
C GLY A 184 14.90 -19.08 -11.74
N ARG A 185 15.72 -19.23 -10.69
CA ARG A 185 15.55 -20.30 -9.70
C ARG A 185 14.36 -20.03 -8.77
N MET A 186 14.19 -18.79 -8.32
CA MET A 186 13.02 -18.37 -7.53
C MET A 186 11.74 -18.62 -8.30
N ALA A 187 11.70 -18.28 -9.60
CA ALA A 187 10.53 -18.49 -10.45
C ALA A 187 10.19 -19.99 -10.56
N ARG A 188 11.18 -20.84 -10.83
CA ARG A 188 11.00 -22.30 -10.93
C ARG A 188 10.57 -22.97 -9.62
N SER A 189 10.79 -22.33 -8.47
CA SER A 189 10.29 -22.84 -7.19
C SER A 189 8.75 -22.85 -7.11
N GLY A 190 8.07 -22.04 -7.93
CA GLY A 190 6.62 -21.83 -7.87
C GLY A 190 6.15 -20.94 -6.72
N ARG A 191 7.07 -20.40 -5.91
CA ARG A 191 6.79 -19.45 -4.81
C ARG A 191 6.80 -18.00 -5.25
N TRP A 192 7.54 -17.67 -6.31
CA TRP A 192 7.75 -16.29 -6.75
C TRP A 192 7.24 -16.04 -8.15
N ASP A 193 6.44 -14.99 -8.29
CA ASP A 193 6.14 -14.33 -9.56
C ASP A 193 7.01 -13.08 -9.72
N PHE A 194 7.37 -12.70 -10.95
CA PHE A 194 8.20 -11.53 -11.24
C PHE A 194 7.46 -10.52 -12.13
N GLN A 195 7.40 -9.28 -11.69
CA GLN A 195 6.60 -8.19 -12.26
C GLN A 195 7.46 -6.93 -12.49
N ALA A 196 6.88 -5.90 -13.10
CA ALA A 196 7.62 -4.75 -13.60
C ALA A 196 7.75 -3.60 -12.58
N HIS A 197 8.97 -3.07 -12.42
CA HIS A 197 9.25 -1.86 -11.61
C HIS A 197 10.18 -0.88 -12.33
N THR A 198 9.96 -0.70 -13.64
CA THR A 198 10.82 0.06 -14.56
C THR A 198 12.16 -0.63 -14.88
N HIS A 199 12.88 -0.09 -15.86
CA HIS A 199 14.23 -0.54 -16.21
C HIS A 199 15.26 0.28 -15.46
N LEU A 200 15.23 1.60 -15.63
CA LEU A 200 16.15 2.55 -14.99
C LEU A 200 15.43 3.78 -14.42
N SER A 201 14.12 3.91 -14.61
CA SER A 201 13.33 5.07 -14.15
C SER A 201 12.95 5.01 -12.67
N HIS A 202 13.63 4.18 -11.86
CA HIS A 202 13.49 4.13 -10.41
C HIS A 202 14.49 5.05 -9.71
N GLU A 203 14.43 6.34 -10.04
CA GLU A 203 15.29 7.38 -9.47
C GLU A 203 14.52 8.69 -9.27
N ARG A 204 15.05 9.54 -8.38
CA ARG A 204 14.59 10.92 -8.24
C ARG A 204 15.66 11.83 -8.80
N ALA A 205 15.24 12.82 -9.58
CA ALA A 205 16.13 13.83 -10.13
C ALA A 205 15.42 15.19 -10.16
N ALA A 206 16.19 16.25 -10.39
CA ALA A 206 15.65 17.59 -10.55
C ALA A 206 14.59 17.63 -11.66
N VAL A 207 13.47 18.30 -11.41
CA VAL A 207 12.37 18.49 -12.38
C VAL A 207 12.16 19.96 -12.77
N ASP A 208 12.97 20.85 -12.21
CA ASP A 208 13.04 22.27 -12.51
C ASP A 208 14.45 22.85 -12.25
N ALA A 209 14.66 24.10 -12.63
CA ALA A 209 15.92 24.81 -12.45
C ALA A 209 16.29 25.07 -10.97
N ALA A 210 15.30 24.99 -10.06
CA ALA A 210 15.51 25.17 -8.63
C ALA A 210 16.05 23.90 -7.95
N GLY A 211 16.11 22.77 -8.69
CA GLY A 211 16.64 21.51 -8.19
C GLY A 211 15.64 20.71 -7.36
N HIS A 212 14.34 20.97 -7.46
CA HIS A 212 13.36 20.14 -6.76
C HIS A 212 13.38 18.71 -7.33
N GLU A 213 13.67 17.73 -6.47
CA GLU A 213 13.72 16.33 -6.88
C GLU A 213 12.37 15.62 -6.80
N ARG A 214 12.01 14.93 -7.88
CA ARG A 214 10.82 14.07 -7.99
C ARG A 214 11.14 12.82 -8.80
N SER A 215 10.23 11.85 -8.81
CA SER A 215 10.40 10.62 -9.60
C SER A 215 10.52 10.93 -11.09
N VAL A 216 11.57 10.45 -11.75
CA VAL A 216 11.75 10.68 -13.20
C VAL A 216 10.76 9.88 -14.06
N PHE A 217 10.08 8.89 -13.48
CA PHE A 217 9.05 8.11 -14.15
C PHE A 217 7.75 8.92 -14.34
N THR A 218 7.35 9.62 -13.28
CA THR A 218 6.12 10.41 -13.23
C THR A 218 6.33 11.88 -13.59
N ASN A 219 7.56 12.31 -13.90
CA ASN A 219 7.85 13.71 -14.24
C ASN A 219 8.77 13.83 -15.46
N ARG A 220 8.67 14.99 -16.11
CA ARG A 220 9.68 15.50 -17.04
C ARG A 220 10.86 16.00 -16.23
N ARG A 221 12.06 15.51 -16.54
CA ARG A 221 13.27 15.89 -15.81
C ARG A 221 13.82 17.24 -16.27
N TRP A 222 14.55 17.91 -15.39
CA TRP A 222 15.40 19.04 -15.74
C TRP A 222 16.66 18.53 -16.44
N LEU A 223 16.95 19.08 -17.63
CA LEU A 223 18.13 18.79 -18.42
C LEU A 223 19.14 19.90 -18.15
N ALA A 224 20.01 19.69 -17.17
CA ALA A 224 20.94 20.72 -16.68
C ALA A 224 21.87 21.25 -17.78
N ASP A 225 22.41 20.35 -18.61
CA ASP A 225 23.30 20.70 -19.72
C ASP A 225 22.64 21.57 -20.79
N GLU A 226 21.30 21.53 -20.87
CA GLU A 226 20.50 22.26 -21.86
C GLU A 226 19.72 23.43 -21.24
N GLY A 227 19.77 23.62 -19.92
CA GLY A 227 19.07 24.69 -19.23
C GLY A 227 17.54 24.67 -19.41
N ARG A 228 16.91 23.49 -19.53
CA ARG A 228 15.46 23.37 -19.78
C ARG A 228 14.85 22.11 -19.17
N VAL A 229 13.52 22.10 -19.06
CA VAL A 229 12.76 20.87 -18.78
C VAL A 229 12.67 20.02 -20.04
N GLU A 230 12.73 18.70 -19.87
CA GLU A 230 12.48 17.71 -20.92
C GLU A 230 11.15 18.01 -21.64
N THR A 231 11.16 17.91 -22.97
CA THR A 231 9.95 18.11 -23.78
C THR A 231 8.97 16.95 -23.58
N PRO A 232 7.67 17.15 -23.82
CA PRO A 232 6.69 16.06 -23.79
C PRO A 232 7.07 14.85 -24.67
N ASP A 233 7.65 15.09 -25.85
CA ASP A 233 8.05 14.02 -26.76
C ASP A 233 9.28 13.24 -26.28
N GLU A 234 10.27 13.92 -25.73
CA GLU A 234 11.44 13.26 -25.10
C GLU A 234 11.00 12.39 -23.92
N TYR A 235 10.13 12.92 -23.06
CA TYR A 235 9.54 12.19 -21.94
C TYR A 235 8.83 10.93 -22.40
N ARG A 236 7.90 11.06 -23.36
CA ARG A 236 7.14 9.91 -23.88
C ARG A 236 8.06 8.84 -24.47
N ARG A 237 9.08 9.23 -25.24
CA ARG A 237 10.06 8.29 -25.79
C ARG A 237 10.87 7.59 -24.70
N ARG A 238 11.38 8.34 -23.71
CA ARG A 238 12.16 7.80 -22.61
C ARG A 238 11.37 6.78 -21.80
N ILE A 239 10.13 7.13 -21.42
CA ILE A 239 9.28 6.25 -20.63
C ILE A 239 8.82 5.03 -21.43
N ALA A 240 8.43 5.20 -22.70
CA ALA A 240 8.08 4.07 -23.56
C ALA A 240 9.24 3.09 -23.68
N ALA A 241 10.46 3.60 -23.95
CA ALA A 241 11.66 2.78 -24.07
C ALA A 241 11.98 2.04 -22.75
N ASP A 242 11.85 2.70 -21.60
CA ASP A 242 12.06 2.08 -20.29
C ASP A 242 11.08 0.93 -20.03
N LEU A 243 9.78 1.16 -20.29
CA LEU A 243 8.75 0.14 -20.13
C LEU A 243 8.94 -1.04 -21.10
N ASP A 244 9.30 -0.76 -22.35
CA ASP A 244 9.56 -1.80 -23.35
C ASP A 244 10.81 -2.63 -22.99
N ARG A 245 11.87 -1.98 -22.51
CA ARG A 245 13.06 -2.67 -21.99
C ARG A 245 12.73 -3.54 -20.78
N THR A 246 11.89 -3.04 -19.87
CA THR A 246 11.45 -3.80 -18.70
C THR A 246 10.78 -5.11 -19.10
N VAL A 247 9.84 -5.05 -20.04
CA VAL A 247 9.13 -6.22 -20.55
C VAL A 247 10.09 -7.15 -21.29
N HIS A 248 10.95 -6.59 -22.14
CA HIS A 248 11.94 -7.36 -22.90
C HIS A 248 12.92 -8.12 -21.99
N ASP A 249 13.44 -7.46 -20.95
CA ASP A 249 14.39 -8.07 -20.03
C ASP A 249 13.77 -9.22 -19.23
N LEU A 250 12.52 -9.12 -18.79
CA LEU A 250 11.86 -10.24 -18.11
C LEU A 250 11.66 -11.43 -19.07
N VAL A 251 11.16 -11.18 -20.29
CA VAL A 251 10.87 -12.24 -21.25
C VAL A 251 12.13 -12.93 -21.77
N ARG A 252 13.22 -12.19 -22.03
CA ARG A 252 14.48 -12.77 -22.54
C ARG A 252 15.20 -13.66 -21.52
N HIS A 253 14.83 -13.56 -20.24
CA HIS A 253 15.34 -14.39 -19.15
C HIS A 253 14.34 -15.50 -18.75
N ASP A 254 13.53 -15.94 -19.71
CA ASP A 254 12.57 -17.06 -19.58
C ASP A 254 11.49 -16.86 -18.50
N LEU A 255 11.18 -15.61 -18.15
CA LEU A 255 10.06 -15.31 -17.25
C LEU A 255 8.78 -15.04 -18.05
N PRO A 256 7.60 -15.31 -17.49
CA PRO A 256 6.35 -14.87 -18.07
C PRO A 256 6.35 -13.36 -18.32
N ARG A 257 5.69 -12.92 -19.40
CA ARG A 257 5.46 -11.49 -19.64
C ARG A 257 4.83 -10.86 -18.39
N PRO A 258 5.40 -9.78 -17.83
CA PRO A 258 4.83 -9.13 -16.65
C PRO A 258 3.42 -8.63 -16.96
N ARG A 259 2.55 -8.76 -15.97
CA ARG A 259 1.14 -8.36 -16.09
C ARG A 259 0.77 -7.26 -15.11
N LEU A 260 1.59 -7.03 -14.09
CA LEU A 260 1.42 -5.98 -13.10
C LEU A 260 2.65 -5.07 -13.10
N PHE A 261 2.42 -3.83 -12.69
CA PHE A 261 3.47 -2.81 -12.60
C PHE A 261 3.37 -2.09 -11.25
N ALA A 262 4.47 -1.90 -10.53
CA ALA A 262 4.51 -1.07 -9.33
C ALA A 262 5.10 0.30 -9.67
N TYR A 263 4.48 1.39 -9.22
CA TYR A 263 4.99 2.74 -9.42
C TYR A 263 6.23 3.01 -8.57
N PRO A 264 7.37 3.43 -9.14
CA PRO A 264 8.50 3.93 -8.36
C PRO A 264 8.06 5.01 -7.38
N PHE A 265 8.42 4.84 -6.11
CA PHE A 265 8.10 5.75 -5.00
C PHE A 265 6.60 6.01 -4.76
N SER A 266 5.70 5.35 -5.50
CA SER A 266 4.24 5.57 -5.43
C SER A 266 3.81 7.04 -5.58
N GLU A 267 4.59 7.83 -6.32
CA GLU A 267 4.36 9.27 -6.48
C GLU A 267 3.04 9.53 -7.22
N ARG A 268 2.21 10.44 -6.70
CA ARG A 268 0.89 10.68 -7.29
C ARG A 268 1.03 11.62 -8.49
N LEU A 269 0.35 11.31 -9.59
CA LEU A 269 0.40 12.16 -10.80
C LEU A 269 -0.10 13.59 -10.56
N VAL A 270 -0.96 13.81 -9.57
CA VAL A 270 -1.41 15.16 -9.18
C VAL A 270 -0.28 16.03 -8.59
N GLU A 271 0.78 15.40 -8.09
CA GLU A 271 1.97 16.06 -7.53
C GLU A 271 3.08 16.23 -8.59
N SER A 272 2.85 15.74 -9.81
CA SER A 272 3.84 15.74 -10.89
C SER A 272 3.80 17.01 -11.74
N ASN A 273 4.86 17.26 -12.51
CA ASN A 273 4.93 18.33 -13.50
C ASN A 273 4.33 17.96 -14.88
N LEU A 274 3.59 16.85 -14.96
CA LEU A 274 2.91 16.42 -16.19
C LEU A 274 1.61 17.19 -16.38
N GLY A 275 1.44 17.76 -17.58
CA GLY A 275 0.13 18.24 -18.00
C GLY A 275 -0.84 17.07 -18.20
N ALA A 276 -2.14 17.35 -18.22
CA ALA A 276 -3.19 16.33 -18.36
C ALA A 276 -2.98 15.37 -19.55
N ARG A 277 -2.45 15.89 -20.68
CA ARG A 277 -2.14 15.08 -21.87
C ARG A 277 -1.02 14.06 -21.62
N ASP A 278 0.06 14.47 -20.96
CA ASP A 278 1.20 13.59 -20.70
C ASP A 278 0.91 12.58 -19.59
N ALA A 279 0.15 12.99 -18.57
CA ALA A 279 -0.36 12.09 -17.55
C ALA A 279 -1.26 11.00 -18.17
N GLU A 280 -2.11 11.34 -19.14
CA GLU A 280 -2.92 10.35 -19.85
C GLU A 280 -2.09 9.48 -20.79
N ALA A 281 -1.06 10.03 -21.45
CA ALA A 281 -0.13 9.25 -22.25
C ALA A 281 0.60 8.19 -21.40
N LEU A 282 1.08 8.55 -20.21
CA LEU A 282 1.67 7.61 -19.25
C LEU A 282 0.69 6.50 -18.88
N ARG A 283 -0.56 6.87 -18.53
CA ARG A 283 -1.61 5.88 -18.22
C ARG A 283 -1.90 4.96 -19.40
N SER A 284 -1.91 5.48 -20.64
CA SER A 284 -2.09 4.66 -21.84
C SER A 284 -0.96 3.65 -22.01
N MET A 285 0.29 4.11 -21.93
CA MET A 285 1.47 3.24 -22.06
C MET A 285 1.47 2.10 -21.03
N LEU A 286 1.01 2.38 -19.81
CA LEU A 286 0.85 1.38 -18.75
C LEU A 286 -0.29 0.41 -19.05
N ARG A 287 -1.47 0.89 -19.46
CA ARG A 287 -2.64 0.03 -19.79
C ARG A 287 -2.40 -0.87 -21.01
N GLU A 288 -1.59 -0.42 -21.97
CA GLU A 288 -1.18 -1.21 -23.13
C GLU A 288 -0.29 -2.41 -22.74
N ARG A 289 0.42 -2.31 -21.61
CA ARG A 289 1.44 -3.30 -21.21
C ARG A 289 1.01 -4.16 -20.04
N PHE A 290 0.21 -3.62 -19.12
CA PHE A 290 -0.11 -4.23 -17.84
C PHE A 290 -1.62 -4.27 -17.59
N THR A 291 -2.07 -5.31 -16.91
CA THR A 291 -3.47 -5.47 -16.48
C THR A 291 -3.83 -4.46 -15.39
N ALA A 292 -2.92 -4.22 -14.44
CA ALA A 292 -3.13 -3.24 -13.38
C ALA A 292 -1.79 -2.70 -12.87
N THR A 293 -1.86 -1.54 -12.24
CA THR A 293 -0.73 -0.87 -11.59
C THR A 293 -0.91 -0.88 -10.07
N LEU A 294 0.20 -0.85 -9.32
CA LEU A 294 0.22 -0.84 -7.86
C LEU A 294 0.87 0.44 -7.35
N THR A 295 0.29 1.00 -6.29
CA THR A 295 0.79 2.19 -5.59
C THR A 295 0.58 2.06 -4.08
N ASN A 296 1.42 2.68 -3.27
CA ASN A 296 1.29 2.70 -1.80
C ASN A 296 0.56 3.98 -1.34
N SER A 297 0.38 4.93 -2.26
CA SER A 297 -0.30 6.20 -2.02
C SER A 297 -1.35 6.44 -3.10
N ALA A 298 -2.57 6.71 -2.67
CA ALA A 298 -3.67 7.08 -3.55
C ALA A 298 -4.34 8.35 -3.02
N ALA A 299 -4.79 9.21 -3.94
CA ALA A 299 -5.52 10.43 -3.57
C ALA A 299 -6.83 10.14 -2.82
N ARG A 300 -7.37 8.93 -3.02
CA ARG A 300 -8.54 8.39 -2.35
C ARG A 300 -8.27 6.93 -2.03
N PRO A 301 -8.85 6.38 -0.95
CA PRO A 301 -8.76 4.95 -0.66
C PRO A 301 -9.09 4.13 -1.91
N LEU A 302 -8.15 3.29 -2.33
CA LEU A 302 -8.30 2.42 -3.50
C LEU A 302 -7.79 1.00 -3.20
N PRO A 303 -8.27 0.35 -2.12
CA PRO A 303 -7.87 -1.03 -1.81
C PRO A 303 -8.32 -1.96 -2.93
N ALA A 304 -7.78 -3.19 -2.96
CA ALA A 304 -8.19 -4.16 -3.97
C ALA A 304 -9.70 -4.41 -3.88
N GLY A 305 -10.38 -4.33 -5.01
CA GLY A 305 -11.85 -4.32 -5.08
C GLY A 305 -12.33 -3.93 -6.47
N PRO A 306 -13.66 -3.93 -6.70
CA PRO A 306 -14.25 -3.58 -8.00
C PRO A 306 -13.80 -2.22 -8.54
N ARG A 307 -13.66 -1.19 -7.69
CA ARG A 307 -13.17 0.12 -8.14
C ARG A 307 -11.73 0.09 -8.60
N ALA A 308 -10.86 -0.54 -7.80
CA ALA A 308 -9.45 -0.65 -8.12
C ALA A 308 -9.22 -1.45 -9.41
N ALA A 309 -10.00 -2.53 -9.59
CA ALA A 309 -10.04 -3.29 -10.85
C ALA A 309 -10.47 -2.42 -12.03
N ALA A 310 -11.57 -1.68 -11.91
CA ALA A 310 -12.05 -0.80 -12.97
C ALA A 310 -11.06 0.36 -13.27
N ALA A 311 -10.35 0.85 -12.26
CA ALA A 311 -9.33 1.88 -12.41
C ALA A 311 -8.03 1.36 -13.06
N GLY A 312 -7.82 0.04 -13.10
CA GLY A 312 -6.53 -0.54 -13.46
C GLY A 312 -5.41 -0.14 -12.50
N GLN A 313 -5.75 0.19 -11.25
CA GLN A 313 -4.80 0.60 -10.23
C GLN A 313 -5.27 0.14 -8.84
N VAL A 314 -4.36 -0.41 -8.04
CA VAL A 314 -4.63 -0.92 -6.69
C VAL A 314 -3.69 -0.28 -5.68
N GLN A 315 -4.23 0.21 -4.57
CA GLN A 315 -3.48 0.70 -3.43
C GLN A 315 -3.01 -0.46 -2.55
N ARG A 316 -1.75 -0.39 -2.11
CA ARG A 316 -1.11 -1.36 -1.21
C ARG A 316 -0.91 -0.79 0.18
N LEU A 317 -0.88 -1.70 1.14
CA LEU A 317 -0.46 -1.45 2.51
C LEU A 317 1.06 -1.62 2.61
N GLU A 318 1.76 -0.52 2.88
CA GLU A 318 3.21 -0.51 3.12
C GLU A 318 3.57 -1.23 4.43
N VAL A 319 4.53 -2.13 4.37
CA VAL A 319 5.11 -2.80 5.54
C VAL A 319 6.53 -2.30 5.74
N THR A 320 6.80 -1.77 6.93
CA THR A 320 8.11 -1.19 7.27
C THR A 320 8.80 -1.99 8.35
N ARG A 321 10.06 -1.66 8.63
CA ARG A 321 10.83 -2.23 9.74
C ARG A 321 10.07 -2.19 11.07
N ASN A 322 9.21 -1.20 11.29
CA ASN A 322 8.48 -1.00 12.54
C ASN A 322 7.16 -1.78 12.63
N THR A 323 6.73 -2.45 11.57
CA THR A 323 5.46 -3.20 11.57
C THR A 323 5.61 -4.47 12.40
N THR A 324 4.94 -4.52 13.57
CA THR A 324 4.87 -5.73 14.39
C THR A 324 3.83 -6.72 13.83
N PRO A 325 3.88 -8.02 14.19
CA PRO A 325 2.87 -8.98 13.74
C PRO A 325 1.44 -8.57 14.14
N ALA A 326 1.25 -8.13 15.39
CA ALA A 326 -0.04 -7.61 15.84
C ALA A 326 -0.44 -6.32 15.12
N GLY A 327 0.54 -5.45 14.81
CA GLY A 327 0.32 -4.25 14.00
C GLY A 327 -0.16 -4.58 12.58
N LEU A 328 0.46 -5.57 11.93
CA LEU A 328 0.08 -6.07 10.61
C LEU A 328 -1.36 -6.58 10.60
N LEU A 329 -1.73 -7.48 11.53
CA LEU A 329 -3.10 -8.00 11.62
C LEU A 329 -4.13 -6.88 11.87
N ARG A 330 -3.79 -5.87 12.68
CA ARG A 330 -4.64 -4.69 12.88
C ARG A 330 -4.81 -3.88 11.60
N GLU A 331 -3.76 -3.68 10.80
CA GLU A 331 -3.88 -3.01 9.50
C GLU A 331 -4.71 -3.85 8.52
N LEU A 332 -4.50 -5.16 8.44
CA LEU A 332 -5.30 -6.04 7.58
C LEU A 332 -6.80 -5.95 7.92
N ALA A 333 -7.15 -5.93 9.20
CA ALA A 333 -8.54 -5.74 9.63
C ALA A 333 -9.12 -4.36 9.24
N ARG A 334 -8.28 -3.32 9.19
CA ARG A 334 -8.69 -1.97 8.72
C ARG A 334 -8.94 -1.91 7.22
N TRP A 335 -8.15 -2.65 6.45
CA TRP A 335 -8.23 -2.68 4.99
C TRP A 335 -9.26 -3.67 4.46
N ALA A 336 -9.50 -4.75 5.19
CA ALA A 336 -10.42 -5.80 4.77
C ALA A 336 -11.83 -5.24 4.55
N PRO A 337 -12.48 -5.56 3.42
CA PRO A 337 -13.81 -5.06 3.11
C PRO A 337 -14.81 -5.53 4.17
N VAL A 338 -15.72 -4.63 4.54
CA VAL A 338 -16.84 -4.94 5.44
C VAL A 338 -18.14 -4.77 4.66
N ALA A 339 -19.12 -5.66 4.83
CA ALA A 339 -20.42 -5.49 4.22
C ALA A 339 -21.26 -4.46 5.01
N PRO A 340 -22.17 -3.69 4.37
CA PRO A 340 -23.02 -2.71 5.06
C PRO A 340 -23.73 -3.25 6.30
N GLN A 341 -24.31 -4.44 6.21
CA GLN A 341 -25.01 -5.11 7.30
C GLN A 341 -24.12 -5.51 8.49
N HIS A 342 -22.79 -5.52 8.30
CA HIS A 342 -21.82 -5.86 9.35
C HIS A 342 -21.19 -4.62 10.00
N ALA A 343 -21.62 -3.41 9.63
CA ALA A 343 -21.25 -2.18 10.33
C ALA A 343 -22.11 -1.99 11.59
N ASP A 344 -21.88 -2.86 12.57
CA ASP A 344 -22.62 -2.87 13.84
C ASP A 344 -22.23 -1.70 14.75
N ARG A 345 -23.24 -0.94 15.19
CA ARG A 345 -23.15 0.23 16.09
C ARG A 345 -21.94 1.14 15.82
N PRO A 346 -21.84 1.77 14.63
CA PRO A 346 -20.63 2.49 14.20
C PRO A 346 -20.16 3.56 15.19
N LEU A 347 -21.08 4.28 15.83
CA LEU A 347 -20.75 5.36 16.78
C LEU A 347 -20.01 4.86 18.04
N SER A 348 -20.17 3.57 18.40
CA SER A 348 -19.50 2.98 19.57
C SER A 348 -18.07 2.48 19.29
N ARG A 349 -17.67 2.43 18.01
CA ARG A 349 -16.40 1.85 17.56
C ARG A 349 -15.39 2.93 17.22
N GLN A 350 -14.82 3.61 18.23
CA GLN A 350 -13.89 4.73 18.01
C GLN A 350 -12.75 4.41 17.04
N ALA A 351 -12.18 3.21 17.11
CA ALA A 351 -11.06 2.77 16.26
C ALA A 351 -11.40 2.70 14.75
N ASP A 352 -12.68 2.65 14.40
CA ASP A 352 -13.17 2.53 13.02
C ASP A 352 -13.25 3.88 12.30
N TRP A 353 -13.14 4.99 13.03
CA TRP A 353 -13.28 6.34 12.47
C TRP A 353 -11.94 6.99 12.18
N ARG A 354 -11.87 7.75 11.08
CA ARG A 354 -10.71 8.53 10.69
C ARG A 354 -11.12 9.97 10.48
N THR A 355 -10.60 10.86 11.30
CA THR A 355 -10.89 12.27 11.20
C THR A 355 -10.39 12.84 9.89
N THR A 356 -11.21 13.69 9.28
CA THR A 356 -10.91 14.35 8.01
C THR A 356 -10.60 15.82 8.27
N GLY A 357 -9.45 16.30 7.77
CA GLY A 357 -9.01 17.69 7.91
C GLY A 357 -8.00 17.92 9.04
N ASP A 358 -7.60 19.18 9.21
CA ASP A 358 -6.49 19.59 10.09
C ASP A 358 -6.88 19.73 11.58
N THR A 359 -8.09 19.32 11.95
CA THR A 359 -8.61 19.49 13.32
C THR A 359 -7.94 18.57 14.33
N GLY A 360 -7.17 17.57 13.89
CA GLY A 360 -6.35 16.70 14.74
C GLY A 360 -7.10 15.84 15.75
N GLN A 361 -8.43 15.92 15.82
CA GLN A 361 -9.24 15.09 16.69
C GLN A 361 -9.22 13.64 16.19
N ALA A 362 -9.41 12.65 17.05
CA ALA A 362 -9.46 11.25 16.65
C ALA A 362 -10.77 10.59 17.09
N GLY A 363 -11.64 10.28 16.13
CA GLY A 363 -12.82 9.43 16.34
C GLY A 363 -14.14 10.18 16.52
N PRO A 364 -15.24 9.46 16.83
CA PRO A 364 -16.58 10.01 16.78
C PRO A 364 -16.99 10.81 18.02
N GLY A 365 -16.14 10.96 19.04
CA GLY A 365 -16.52 11.59 20.32
C GLY A 365 -17.10 13.00 20.17
N ALA A 366 -16.51 13.82 19.30
CA ALA A 366 -17.06 15.13 18.94
C ALA A 366 -18.37 15.05 18.13
N LEU A 367 -18.56 13.98 17.35
CA LEU A 367 -19.79 13.73 16.60
C LEU A 367 -20.94 13.26 17.50
N THR A 368 -20.62 12.59 18.61
CA THR A 368 -21.60 12.04 19.58
C THR A 368 -21.80 12.95 20.80
N GLY A 369 -20.93 13.92 21.02
CA GLY A 369 -20.91 14.79 22.20
C GLY A 369 -20.22 14.17 23.42
N ASP A 370 -19.51 13.05 23.25
CA ASP A 370 -18.72 12.40 24.31
C ASP A 370 -17.40 13.13 24.58
N SER A 371 -16.96 13.99 23.66
CA SER A 371 -15.77 14.83 23.83
C SER A 371 -15.99 16.17 23.13
N PRO A 372 -15.61 17.30 23.73
CA PRO A 372 -15.74 18.58 23.06
C PRO A 372 -14.81 18.67 21.84
N PRO A 373 -15.23 19.35 20.76
CA PRO A 373 -14.33 19.78 19.68
C PRO A 373 -13.16 20.61 20.21
N ALA A 374 -12.04 20.60 19.49
CA ALA A 374 -10.84 21.33 19.89
C ALA A 374 -11.11 22.84 19.86
N ASP A 375 -10.49 23.57 20.79
CA ASP A 375 -10.66 25.02 20.87
C ASP A 375 -10.34 25.70 19.53
N GLY A 376 -11.17 26.68 19.15
CA GLY A 376 -11.06 27.39 17.87
C GLY A 376 -11.60 26.63 16.66
N THR A 377 -12.11 25.40 16.82
CA THR A 377 -12.74 24.63 15.75
C THR A 377 -14.24 24.93 15.66
N ASP A 378 -14.77 25.14 14.45
CA ASP A 378 -16.21 25.29 14.17
C ASP A 378 -16.80 24.11 13.39
N TYR A 379 -15.94 23.19 12.93
CA TYR A 379 -16.31 22.04 12.11
C TYR A 379 -15.50 20.79 12.47
N VAL A 380 -16.17 19.67 12.72
CA VAL A 380 -15.52 18.37 12.91
C VAL A 380 -16.12 17.37 11.93
N SER A 381 -15.27 16.55 11.30
CA SER A 381 -15.69 15.51 10.36
C SER A 381 -14.83 14.26 10.49
N ALA A 382 -15.44 13.09 10.29
CA ALA A 382 -14.73 11.82 10.28
C ALA A 382 -15.36 10.79 9.34
N ASP A 383 -14.50 10.04 8.65
CA ASP A 383 -14.86 8.96 7.73
C ASP A 383 -14.95 7.63 8.48
N TYR A 384 -16.02 6.87 8.21
CA TYR A 384 -16.19 5.52 8.75
C TYR A 384 -15.46 4.49 7.88
N ARG A 385 -14.39 3.90 8.45
CA ARG A 385 -13.54 2.85 7.86
C ARG A 385 -13.25 3.08 6.36
N PRO A 386 -12.56 4.17 6.00
CA PRO A 386 -12.45 4.66 4.61
C PRO A 386 -11.88 3.64 3.61
N LEU A 387 -11.08 2.67 4.06
CA LEU A 387 -10.58 1.56 3.24
C LEU A 387 -11.60 0.42 3.16
N ALA A 388 -12.11 -0.07 4.30
CA ALA A 388 -13.03 -1.21 4.34
C ALA A 388 -14.39 -0.94 3.68
N THR A 389 -14.80 0.32 3.60
CA THR A 389 -16.06 0.76 2.97
C THR A 389 -15.85 1.36 1.59
N ALA A 390 -14.61 1.32 1.07
CA ALA A 390 -14.18 2.00 -0.15
C ALA A 390 -14.89 1.54 -1.42
N ASP A 391 -15.65 0.44 -1.41
CA ASP A 391 -16.43 -0.09 -2.53
C ASP A 391 -17.95 -0.12 -2.25
N TRP A 392 -18.43 0.51 -1.16
CA TRP A 392 -19.86 0.55 -0.83
C TRP A 392 -20.68 1.35 -1.83
N ALA A 393 -21.50 0.65 -2.61
CA ALA A 393 -22.32 1.24 -3.66
C ALA A 393 -23.84 1.18 -3.40
N ASP A 394 -24.27 0.28 -2.52
CA ASP A 394 -25.67 0.05 -2.16
C ASP A 394 -25.78 -0.17 -0.65
N TYR A 395 -26.36 0.81 0.05
CA TYR A 395 -26.52 0.79 1.50
C TYR A 395 -27.51 1.87 1.95
N ARG A 396 -28.06 1.70 3.15
CA ARG A 396 -28.93 2.67 3.81
C ARG A 396 -28.35 3.08 5.15
N LEU A 397 -28.27 4.39 5.38
CA LEU A 397 -27.97 4.98 6.68
C LEU A 397 -29.26 5.44 7.33
N ARG A 398 -29.43 5.12 8.62
CA ARG A 398 -30.43 5.72 9.50
C ARG A 398 -29.76 6.36 10.69
N ALA A 399 -29.95 7.65 10.89
CA ALA A 399 -29.35 8.40 11.97
C ALA A 399 -30.42 9.15 12.78
N THR A 400 -30.20 9.30 14.08
CA THR A 400 -30.93 10.28 14.91
C THR A 400 -29.95 11.33 15.36
N VAL A 401 -30.34 12.60 15.23
CA VAL A 401 -29.53 13.75 15.61
C VAL A 401 -30.26 14.62 16.62
N GLN A 402 -29.52 15.28 17.51
CA GLN A 402 -30.04 16.16 18.56
C GLN A 402 -29.22 17.44 18.66
N GLY A 403 -29.77 18.45 19.33
CA GLY A 403 -29.05 19.69 19.64
C GLY A 403 -29.09 20.74 18.53
N LEU A 404 -29.99 20.62 17.55
CA LEU A 404 -30.12 21.57 16.45
C LEU A 404 -30.79 22.88 16.89
N ARG A 405 -30.16 24.02 16.57
CA ARG A 405 -30.56 25.35 17.06
C ARG A 405 -30.35 26.45 16.03
N GLY A 406 -31.35 27.33 15.93
CA GLY A 406 -31.31 28.49 15.04
C GLY A 406 -30.80 28.13 13.64
N THR A 407 -29.87 28.95 13.16
CA THR A 407 -29.14 28.75 11.89
C THR A 407 -27.63 28.59 12.10
N SER A 408 -27.17 28.59 13.35
CA SER A 408 -25.73 28.63 13.70
C SER A 408 -25.08 27.25 13.76
N ASN A 409 -25.87 26.17 13.86
CA ASN A 409 -25.34 24.82 13.94
C ASN A 409 -26.05 23.85 12.98
N SER A 410 -25.33 22.79 12.61
CA SER A 410 -25.83 21.75 11.73
C SER A 410 -25.04 20.46 11.89
N ILE A 411 -25.64 19.36 11.44
CA ILE A 411 -24.95 18.09 11.21
C ILE A 411 -24.75 17.89 9.72
N GLY A 412 -23.78 17.06 9.34
CA GLY A 412 -23.57 16.63 7.98
C GLY A 412 -23.44 15.12 7.83
N ILE A 413 -23.94 14.59 6.72
CA ILE A 413 -23.72 13.20 6.27
C ILE A 413 -23.23 13.27 4.83
N THR A 414 -21.97 12.92 4.61
CA THR A 414 -21.42 12.77 3.26
C THR A 414 -21.45 11.30 2.90
N VAL A 415 -22.21 10.92 1.87
CA VAL A 415 -22.18 9.57 1.32
C VAL A 415 -21.28 9.50 0.11
N ARG A 416 -20.71 8.33 -0.14
CA ARG A 416 -19.68 8.13 -1.17
C ARG A 416 -18.46 9.01 -0.86
N ALA A 417 -18.12 9.10 0.42
CA ALA A 417 -16.99 9.86 0.92
C ALA A 417 -15.69 9.40 0.23
N GLY A 418 -14.86 10.34 -0.22
CA GLY A 418 -13.67 10.00 -1.00
C GLY A 418 -13.99 9.37 -2.37
N SER A 419 -15.13 9.66 -2.99
CA SER A 419 -15.40 9.40 -4.42
C SER A 419 -15.18 10.66 -5.28
N GLU A 420 -15.23 10.57 -6.61
CA GLU A 420 -15.19 11.77 -7.49
C GLU A 420 -16.40 12.67 -7.33
N HIS A 421 -17.55 12.08 -7.02
CA HIS A 421 -18.78 12.82 -6.86
C HIS A 421 -19.42 12.47 -5.51
N PRO A 422 -18.90 12.99 -4.39
CA PRO A 422 -19.53 12.82 -3.10
C PRO A 422 -20.89 13.55 -3.06
N VAL A 423 -21.80 13.07 -2.22
CA VAL A 423 -23.08 13.73 -1.96
C VAL A 423 -23.13 14.11 -0.49
N ALA A 424 -23.19 15.41 -0.20
CA ALA A 424 -23.16 15.95 1.15
C ALA A 424 -24.53 16.46 1.57
N LEU A 425 -25.11 15.84 2.60
CA LEU A 425 -26.33 16.30 3.27
C LEU A 425 -25.94 17.16 4.47
N SER A 426 -26.53 18.35 4.60
CA SER A 426 -26.48 19.18 5.80
C SER A 426 -27.88 19.31 6.38
N VAL A 427 -28.05 19.10 7.69
CA VAL A 427 -29.35 19.23 8.38
C VAL A 427 -29.22 20.22 9.53
N GLY A 428 -30.01 21.28 9.48
CA GLY A 428 -30.22 22.25 10.54
C GLY A 428 -31.58 22.05 11.21
N ARG A 429 -32.00 23.01 12.03
CA ARG A 429 -33.23 22.93 12.84
C ARG A 429 -34.53 22.84 12.03
N ASN A 430 -34.58 23.48 10.87
CA ASN A 430 -35.79 23.63 10.05
C ASN A 430 -35.51 23.50 8.54
N THR A 431 -34.30 23.08 8.18
CA THR A 431 -33.85 22.95 6.79
C THR A 431 -32.90 21.77 6.67
N ALA A 432 -32.99 21.07 5.53
CA ALA A 432 -31.95 20.18 5.08
C ALA A 432 -31.56 20.53 3.65
N SER A 433 -30.25 20.55 3.37
CA SER A 433 -29.72 20.82 2.04
C SER A 433 -28.75 19.74 1.60
N LEU A 434 -28.92 19.27 0.37
CA LEU A 434 -28.06 18.29 -0.27
C LEU A 434 -27.24 18.99 -1.35
N THR A 435 -25.93 18.77 -1.33
CA THR A 435 -24.97 19.32 -2.29
C THR A 435 -24.24 18.19 -2.99
N THR A 436 -24.04 18.34 -4.31
CA THR A 436 -23.22 17.44 -5.11
C THR A 436 -22.05 18.21 -5.70
N SER A 437 -20.84 17.67 -5.57
CA SER A 437 -19.64 18.27 -6.13
C SER A 437 -19.06 17.29 -7.16
N GLY A 438 -18.77 17.72 -8.39
CA GLY A 438 -18.24 16.81 -9.42
C GLY A 438 -17.75 17.48 -10.71
N PRO A 439 -16.78 16.91 -11.44
CA PRO A 439 -16.36 17.44 -12.73
C PRO A 439 -17.52 17.49 -13.74
N GLY A 440 -17.76 18.66 -14.33
CA GLY A 440 -18.87 18.93 -15.25
C GLY A 440 -20.03 19.74 -14.65
N THR A 441 -20.06 19.97 -13.33
CA THR A 441 -20.80 21.10 -12.77
C THR A 441 -19.97 22.35 -13.05
N ASN A 442 -20.45 23.27 -13.89
CA ASN A 442 -19.76 24.53 -14.22
C ASN A 442 -19.64 25.46 -13.00
N GLY A 443 -18.89 25.07 -11.97
CA GLY A 443 -18.76 25.78 -10.70
C GLY A 443 -20.06 25.89 -9.87
N ALA A 444 -21.19 25.38 -10.35
CA ALA A 444 -22.46 25.39 -9.63
C ALA A 444 -22.66 24.03 -8.93
N ASP A 445 -22.28 23.96 -7.66
CA ASP A 445 -22.77 22.94 -6.74
C ASP A 445 -24.31 22.83 -6.90
N GLU A 446 -24.82 21.68 -7.36
CA GLU A 446 -26.27 21.49 -7.40
C GLU A 446 -26.75 21.34 -5.95
N ARG A 447 -27.29 22.44 -5.41
CA ARG A 447 -27.84 22.49 -4.06
C ARG A 447 -29.34 22.33 -4.11
N ARG A 448 -29.85 21.29 -3.45
CA ARG A 448 -31.29 21.06 -3.26
C ARG A 448 -31.63 21.21 -1.79
N THR A 449 -32.57 22.09 -1.46
CA THR A 449 -32.99 22.36 -0.08
C THR A 449 -34.43 21.95 0.12
N CYS A 450 -34.73 21.28 1.24
CA CYS A 450 -36.08 21.02 1.72
C CYS A 450 -36.31 21.75 3.06
N ARG A 451 -37.54 22.21 3.26
CA ARG A 451 -37.97 22.79 4.54
C ARG A 451 -38.41 21.65 5.46
N LEU A 452 -38.04 21.75 6.73
CA LEU A 452 -38.40 20.80 7.78
C LEU A 452 -39.28 21.51 8.82
N ASP A 453 -40.06 20.72 9.55
CA ASP A 453 -40.65 21.20 10.79
C ASP A 453 -39.55 21.58 11.78
N SER A 454 -39.71 22.71 12.47
CA SER A 454 -38.67 23.22 13.36
C SER A 454 -38.53 22.33 14.58
N ALA A 455 -37.44 21.56 14.65
CA ALA A 455 -37.17 20.66 15.77
C ALA A 455 -35.69 20.65 16.16
N ALA A 456 -35.43 20.45 17.45
CA ALA A 456 -34.06 20.25 17.94
C ALA A 456 -33.54 18.82 17.67
N THR A 457 -34.39 17.94 17.15
CA THR A 457 -34.12 16.52 16.91
C THR A 457 -34.76 16.10 15.60
N HIS A 458 -34.02 15.35 14.78
CA HIS A 458 -34.51 14.80 13.52
C HIS A 458 -34.05 13.34 13.35
N ARG A 459 -34.86 12.54 12.66
CA ARG A 459 -34.49 11.20 12.17
C ARG A 459 -34.20 11.27 10.69
N ILE A 460 -33.00 10.87 10.29
CA ILE A 460 -32.52 10.99 8.91
C ILE A 460 -32.36 9.60 8.32
N THR A 461 -32.87 9.41 7.10
CA THR A 461 -32.58 8.21 6.30
C THR A 461 -31.93 8.62 4.99
N VAL A 462 -30.75 8.05 4.70
CA VAL A 462 -30.06 8.22 3.41
C VAL A 462 -29.94 6.86 2.76
N SER A 463 -30.60 6.68 1.60
CA SER A 463 -30.49 5.45 0.80
C SER A 463 -29.58 5.70 -0.39
N VAL A 464 -28.48 4.97 -0.47
CA VAL A 464 -27.48 5.05 -1.54
C VAL A 464 -27.63 3.81 -2.41
N THR A 465 -27.74 4.02 -3.71
CA THR A 465 -27.74 2.94 -4.71
C THR A 465 -26.79 3.32 -5.83
N PRO A 466 -26.37 2.41 -6.72
CA PRO A 466 -25.53 2.79 -7.87
C PRO A 466 -26.14 3.84 -8.82
N ARG A 467 -27.43 4.16 -8.71
CA ARG A 467 -28.13 5.08 -9.63
C ARG A 467 -28.58 6.39 -8.99
N GLN A 468 -28.68 6.47 -7.67
CA GLN A 468 -29.18 7.66 -6.98
C GLN A 468 -28.89 7.61 -5.48
N VAL A 469 -28.93 8.78 -4.87
CA VAL A 469 -29.00 8.99 -3.43
C VAL A 469 -30.36 9.60 -3.09
N ARG A 470 -31.10 8.97 -2.17
CA ARG A 470 -32.39 9.47 -1.67
C ARG A 470 -32.27 9.84 -0.21
N VAL A 471 -32.83 10.98 0.17
CA VAL A 471 -32.84 11.47 1.55
C VAL A 471 -34.27 11.67 2.01
N SER A 472 -34.59 11.14 3.19
CA SER A 472 -35.79 11.51 3.95
C SER A 472 -35.41 11.98 5.36
N VAL A 473 -36.22 12.90 5.89
CA VAL A 473 -36.09 13.43 7.25
C VAL A 473 -37.46 13.31 7.93
N ASP A 474 -37.46 12.75 9.13
CA ASP A 474 -38.65 12.44 9.95
C ASP A 474 -39.72 11.56 9.27
N GLY A 475 -39.32 10.83 8.22
CA GLY A 475 -40.19 9.96 7.43
C GLY A 475 -40.59 10.58 6.10
N ASP A 476 -40.47 11.90 5.96
CA ASP A 476 -40.86 12.61 4.76
C ASP A 476 -39.73 12.63 3.72
N PRO A 477 -40.02 12.32 2.45
CA PRO A 477 -39.05 12.48 1.37
C PRO A 477 -38.60 13.94 1.27
N CYS A 478 -37.30 14.18 1.46
CA CYS A 478 -36.72 15.51 1.37
C CYS A 478 -36.18 15.80 -0.04
N THR A 479 -35.32 14.91 -0.57
CA THR A 479 -34.71 15.12 -1.90
C THR A 479 -34.15 13.83 -2.48
N THR A 480 -33.91 13.83 -3.79
CA THR A 480 -33.23 12.75 -4.52
C THR A 480 -32.24 13.36 -5.50
N VAL A 481 -31.02 12.84 -5.48
CA VAL A 481 -29.98 13.14 -6.48
C VAL A 481 -29.80 11.91 -7.34
N ARG A 482 -29.98 12.08 -8.65
CA ARG A 482 -29.57 11.04 -9.60
C ARG A 482 -28.05 11.02 -9.64
N ALA A 483 -27.51 9.84 -9.46
CA ALA A 483 -26.11 9.62 -9.66
C ALA A 483 -25.86 9.83 -11.19
N GLY A 484 -24.89 10.66 -11.59
CA GLY A 484 -24.55 10.91 -13.00
C GLY A 484 -24.11 9.65 -13.78
N ARG A 485 -23.56 9.78 -14.98
CA ARG A 485 -22.89 8.64 -15.65
C ARG A 485 -21.51 8.43 -15.01
N TRP A 486 -21.42 7.57 -14.01
CA TRP A 486 -20.16 7.20 -13.35
C TRP A 486 -19.40 6.23 -14.22
N ARG A 487 -18.08 6.40 -14.30
CA ARG A 487 -17.21 5.29 -14.70
C ARG A 487 -16.97 4.40 -13.49
N ALA A 488 -16.90 3.09 -13.71
CA ALA A 488 -16.69 2.12 -12.63
C ALA A 488 -15.41 2.38 -11.81
N ALA A 489 -14.39 3.03 -12.42
CA ALA A 489 -13.15 3.46 -11.77
C ALA A 489 -13.31 4.67 -10.83
N GLU A 490 -14.33 5.49 -11.06
CA GLU A 490 -14.47 6.84 -10.49
C GLU A 490 -15.51 6.86 -9.33
N GLY A 491 -16.20 5.75 -9.07
CA GLY A 491 -17.39 5.70 -8.20
C GLY A 491 -17.40 4.70 -7.03
N TYR A 492 -17.63 5.29 -5.84
CA TYR A 492 -18.22 4.82 -4.56
C TYR A 492 -17.33 4.33 -3.45
N GLY A 493 -17.47 4.90 -2.26
CA GLY A 493 -17.24 4.17 -1.01
C GLY A 493 -17.62 5.00 0.21
N GLY A 494 -18.04 4.32 1.27
CA GLY A 494 -18.16 4.86 2.63
C GLY A 494 -19.08 6.05 2.85
N PHE A 495 -19.08 6.50 4.09
CA PHE A 495 -19.72 7.74 4.48
C PHE A 495 -18.87 8.46 5.53
N SER A 496 -19.06 9.76 5.58
CA SER A 496 -18.49 10.67 6.56
C SER A 496 -19.61 11.31 7.36
N LEU A 497 -19.36 11.58 8.63
CA LEU A 497 -20.25 12.36 9.47
C LEU A 497 -19.52 13.64 9.88
N SER A 498 -20.28 14.73 9.98
CA SER A 498 -19.75 15.99 10.46
C SER A 498 -20.70 16.70 11.40
N VAL A 499 -20.16 17.54 12.27
CA VAL A 499 -20.90 18.50 13.08
C VAL A 499 -20.29 19.88 12.88
N ARG A 500 -21.13 20.90 12.87
CA ARG A 500 -20.72 22.30 12.74
C ARG A 500 -21.46 23.14 13.77
N ASP A 501 -20.76 24.05 14.41
CA ASP A 501 -21.36 25.10 15.23
C ASP A 501 -20.53 26.39 15.15
N GLU A 502 -21.11 27.44 14.58
CA GLU A 502 -20.53 28.78 14.44
C GLU A 502 -21.02 29.72 15.57
N GLY A 503 -21.82 29.21 16.51
CA GLY A 503 -22.40 29.99 17.61
C GLY A 503 -21.38 30.33 18.72
N PRO A 504 -21.57 31.48 19.41
CA PRO A 504 -20.66 31.93 20.47
C PRO A 504 -20.65 31.04 21.71
N GLU A 505 -21.75 30.33 21.97
CA GLU A 505 -21.89 29.43 23.12
C GLU A 505 -21.41 27.99 22.86
N ARG A 506 -20.98 27.67 21.63
CA ARG A 506 -20.45 26.35 21.20
C ARG A 506 -21.29 25.16 21.71
N GLN A 507 -22.59 25.21 21.46
CA GLN A 507 -23.52 24.14 21.80
C GLN A 507 -23.70 23.18 20.61
N TRP A 508 -22.75 22.25 20.49
CA TRP A 508 -22.62 21.35 19.36
C TRP A 508 -23.82 20.39 19.19
N PRO A 509 -24.31 20.21 17.95
CA PRO A 509 -25.26 19.15 17.66
C PRO A 509 -24.54 17.80 17.67
N ARG A 510 -25.30 16.71 17.85
CA ARG A 510 -24.73 15.37 17.99
C ARG A 510 -25.56 14.28 17.32
N PHE A 511 -24.88 13.21 16.91
CA PHE A 511 -25.48 11.95 16.51
C PHE A 511 -25.74 11.09 17.75
N THR A 512 -26.98 10.69 17.99
CA THR A 512 -27.35 9.83 19.12
C THR A 512 -27.60 8.38 18.72
N SER A 513 -27.85 8.13 17.44
CA SER A 513 -27.88 6.78 16.89
C SER A 513 -27.46 6.79 15.43
N LEU A 514 -26.86 5.67 15.00
CA LEU A 514 -26.54 5.40 13.61
C LEU A 514 -26.67 3.90 13.35
N LYS A 515 -27.36 3.55 12.27
CA LYS A 515 -27.46 2.20 11.74
C LYS A 515 -27.17 2.19 10.25
N VAL A 516 -26.43 1.19 9.79
CA VAL A 516 -26.16 0.91 8.38
C VAL A 516 -26.85 -0.41 8.02
N GLU A 517 -27.51 -0.45 6.87
CA GLU A 517 -28.19 -1.63 6.31
C GLU A 517 -27.84 -1.86 4.85
#